data_AF-F8P6D3-F1
#
_entry.id   AF-F8P6D3-F1
#
_cell.length_a   1.000
_cell.length_b   1.000
_cell.length_c   1.000
_cell.angle_alpha   90.00
_cell.angle_beta   90.00
_cell.angle_gamma   90.00
#
_symmetry.space_group_name_H-M   'P 1'
#
loop_
_entity.id
_entity.type
_entity.pdbx_description
1 polymer ?
#
loop_
_entity_poly.entity_id
_entity_poly.type
_entity_poly.pdbx_seq_one_letter_code
_entity_poly.pdbx_strand_id
1 'polypeptide(L)'
;NSASFAYSEPFTRAGPRKKRRRKPSGEPPQPLEQLERTKKELESNTVWLSTCHGSFLRRKHDPLCFPEILQDVLQDLSFAASEVLCLGLGSPVSSRDARAQLAFLIRFCSLCDIDLQNVSVYDPVFTDADSALLQALGMQCLADNRARTFSIRVSIFYLFQNAKHPVIRPTILYMPHCDMDLYENIIRENWTREQLSNIIFIANRFSDYIDK
;
A
#
# COMPACT_ATOMS: atom_id res chain seq x y z
N ASN A 1 7.48 26.09 -12.49
CA ASN A 1 8.19 24.90 -12.97
C ASN A 1 7.63 23.67 -12.29
N SER A 2 7.24 22.70 -13.10
CA SER A 2 6.64 21.42 -12.69
C SER A 2 7.71 20.45 -12.19
N ALA A 3 7.50 19.86 -11.02
CA ALA A 3 8.23 18.69 -10.55
C ALA A 3 7.20 17.68 -10.02
N SER A 4 6.92 16.65 -10.81
CA SER A 4 6.25 15.44 -10.34
C SER A 4 7.07 14.79 -9.23
N PHE A 5 6.44 14.21 -8.21
CA PHE A 5 7.19 13.40 -7.24
C PHE A 5 7.88 12.25 -7.97
N ALA A 6 9.21 12.20 -7.85
CA ALA A 6 10.06 11.17 -8.40
C ALA A 6 10.96 10.68 -7.27
N TYR A 7 11.10 9.35 -7.15
CA TYR A 7 12.03 8.72 -6.23
C TYR A 7 13.43 9.32 -6.39
N SER A 8 14.06 9.69 -5.27
CA SER A 8 15.37 10.33 -5.25
C SER A 8 16.49 9.37 -5.71
N GLU A 9 16.29 8.07 -5.50
CA GLU A 9 17.04 6.97 -6.09
C GLU A 9 16.36 6.49 -7.39
N PRO A 10 17.08 6.30 -8.50
CA PRO A 10 16.51 5.67 -9.69
C PRO A 10 16.16 4.21 -9.38
N PHE A 11 14.95 3.77 -9.75
CA PHE A 11 14.49 2.39 -9.52
C PHE A 11 15.50 1.37 -10.05
N THR A 12 16.26 0.78 -9.13
CA THR A 12 17.29 -0.20 -9.47
C THR A 12 16.60 -1.52 -9.78
N ARG A 13 16.35 -1.75 -11.08
CA ARG A 13 15.87 -3.05 -11.56
C ARG A 13 16.75 -4.15 -10.99
N ALA A 14 16.17 -5.04 -10.18
CA ALA A 14 16.85 -6.22 -9.67
C ALA A 14 17.56 -6.94 -10.83
N GLY A 15 18.88 -7.07 -10.72
CA GLY A 15 19.74 -7.50 -11.84
C GLY A 15 19.28 -8.84 -12.44
N PRO A 16 19.57 -9.08 -13.74
CA PRO A 16 18.99 -10.21 -14.47
C PRO A 16 19.36 -11.55 -13.84
N ARG A 17 18.42 -12.11 -13.05
CA ARG A 17 18.52 -13.48 -12.52
C ARG A 17 18.78 -14.44 -13.68
N LYS A 18 19.82 -15.28 -13.53
CA LYS A 18 20.30 -16.24 -14.56
C LYS A 18 19.14 -16.85 -15.35
N LYS A 19 19.15 -16.68 -16.69
CA LYS A 19 18.14 -17.20 -17.63
C LYS A 19 17.79 -18.66 -17.31
N ARG A 20 16.64 -18.87 -16.66
CA ARG A 20 16.03 -20.20 -16.52
C ARG A 20 15.56 -20.64 -17.91
N ARG A 21 15.75 -21.92 -18.27
CA ARG A 21 15.45 -22.47 -19.61
C ARG A 21 14.04 -22.04 -20.06
N ARG A 22 13.91 -21.58 -21.31
CA ARG A 22 12.65 -21.15 -21.92
C ARG A 22 11.55 -22.21 -21.71
N LYS A 23 10.47 -21.84 -21.01
CA LYS A 23 9.16 -22.51 -21.18
C LYS A 23 8.58 -22.10 -22.55
N PRO A 24 7.65 -22.89 -23.13
CA PRO A 24 7.17 -22.66 -24.49
C PRO A 24 6.39 -21.35 -24.63
N SER A 25 6.30 -20.88 -25.87
CA SER A 25 5.57 -19.68 -26.29
C SER A 25 4.06 -19.84 -26.08
N GLY A 26 3.56 -19.38 -24.93
CA GLY A 26 2.20 -18.89 -24.78
C GLY A 26 2.21 -17.36 -24.69
N GLU A 27 1.05 -16.73 -24.83
CA GLU A 27 0.89 -15.32 -24.47
C GLU A 27 1.34 -15.08 -23.01
N PRO A 28 1.90 -13.91 -22.69
CA PRO A 28 2.23 -13.59 -21.31
C PRO A 28 0.94 -13.65 -20.46
N PRO A 29 0.93 -14.37 -19.32
CA PRO A 29 -0.29 -14.58 -18.54
C PRO A 29 -0.86 -13.23 -18.09
N GLN A 30 -2.18 -13.08 -18.21
CA GLN A 30 -2.88 -11.83 -17.95
C GLN A 30 -2.58 -11.30 -16.53
N PRO A 31 -2.46 -9.98 -16.31
CA PRO A 31 -2.05 -9.44 -15.01
C PRO A 31 -2.92 -9.91 -13.83
N LEU A 32 -4.24 -10.03 -14.04
CA LEU A 32 -5.17 -10.56 -13.04
C LEU A 32 -4.85 -12.02 -12.68
N GLU A 33 -4.50 -12.86 -13.66
CA GLU A 33 -4.11 -14.25 -13.40
C GLU A 33 -2.80 -14.33 -12.59
N GLN A 34 -1.85 -13.43 -12.85
CA GLN A 34 -0.62 -13.32 -12.06
C GLN A 34 -0.91 -12.88 -10.61
N LEU A 35 -1.85 -11.96 -10.42
CA LEU A 35 -2.31 -11.53 -9.09
C LEU A 35 -3.01 -12.68 -8.34
N GLU A 36 -3.93 -13.40 -8.97
CA GLU A 36 -4.62 -14.56 -8.36
C GLU A 36 -3.66 -15.70 -7.98
N ARG A 37 -2.64 -15.95 -8.81
CA ARG A 37 -1.55 -16.87 -8.42
C ARG A 37 -0.77 -16.35 -7.21
N THR A 38 -0.51 -15.04 -7.14
CA THR A 38 0.19 -14.41 -6.01
C THR A 38 -0.62 -14.49 -4.71
N LYS A 39 -1.94 -14.26 -4.76
CA LYS A 39 -2.85 -14.46 -3.61
C LYS A 39 -2.75 -15.89 -3.07
N LYS A 40 -2.90 -16.89 -3.94
CA LYS A 40 -2.78 -18.32 -3.58
C LYS A 40 -1.40 -18.71 -3.04
N GLU A 41 -0.32 -18.11 -3.56
CA GLU A 41 1.03 -18.30 -3.01
C GLU A 41 1.16 -17.73 -1.59
N LEU A 42 0.53 -16.59 -1.28
CA LEU A 42 0.54 -16.00 0.07
C LEU A 42 -0.34 -16.79 1.05
N GLU A 43 -1.52 -17.25 0.63
CA GLU A 43 -2.43 -18.05 1.45
C GLU A 43 -1.88 -19.44 1.79
N SER A 44 -1.19 -20.09 0.84
CA SER A 44 -0.60 -21.42 1.04
C SER A 44 0.74 -21.39 1.77
N ASN A 45 1.41 -20.24 1.84
CA ASN A 45 2.71 -20.11 2.48
C ASN A 45 2.58 -19.78 3.98
N THR A 46 2.38 -20.83 4.77
CA THR A 46 2.35 -20.78 6.25
C THR A 46 3.55 -20.04 6.86
N VAL A 47 4.72 -20.02 6.20
CA VAL A 47 5.90 -19.29 6.67
C VAL A 47 5.65 -17.79 6.73
N TRP A 48 4.98 -17.21 5.73
CA TRP A 48 4.73 -15.76 5.70
C TRP A 48 3.80 -15.33 6.85
N LEU A 49 2.68 -16.03 7.03
CA LEU A 49 1.77 -15.84 8.16
C LEU A 49 2.47 -16.02 9.51
N SER A 50 3.28 -17.08 9.67
CA SER A 50 4.04 -17.33 10.91
C SER A 50 5.14 -16.30 11.20
N THR A 51 5.69 -15.65 10.17
CA THR A 51 6.73 -14.61 10.31
C THR A 51 6.15 -13.27 10.75
N CYS A 52 4.96 -12.92 10.25
CA CYS A 52 4.15 -11.82 10.81
C CYS A 52 3.88 -12.05 12.31
N HIS A 53 3.61 -13.30 12.69
CA HIS A 53 3.40 -13.70 14.08
C HIS A 53 4.65 -13.52 14.97
N GLY A 54 5.80 -14.01 14.52
CA GLY A 54 7.03 -14.07 15.30
C GLY A 54 7.65 -12.71 15.67
N SER A 55 7.24 -11.63 14.99
CA SER A 55 7.77 -10.28 15.23
C SER A 55 6.85 -9.41 16.10
N PHE A 56 5.54 -9.71 16.13
CA PHE A 56 4.54 -8.87 16.81
C PHE A 56 4.29 -9.30 18.27
N LEU A 57 4.41 -10.59 18.59
CA LEU A 57 4.06 -11.13 19.90
C LEU A 57 5.27 -11.62 20.70
N ARG A 58 5.90 -10.68 21.43
CA ARG A 58 6.67 -11.00 22.65
C ARG A 58 5.77 -11.20 23.88
N ARG A 59 4.44 -11.29 23.71
CA ARG A 59 3.53 -11.84 24.72
C ARG A 59 3.53 -13.37 24.58
N LYS A 60 3.84 -14.10 25.64
CA LYS A 60 3.79 -15.58 25.65
C LYS A 60 2.34 -16.05 25.53
N HIS A 61 2.15 -17.19 24.85
CA HIS A 61 0.89 -17.95 24.72
C HIS A 61 -0.23 -17.31 23.85
N ASP A 62 -0.01 -17.12 22.55
CA ASP A 62 -0.94 -17.62 21.50
C ASP A 62 -0.40 -17.47 20.05
N PRO A 63 -0.38 -18.51 19.19
CA PRO A 63 -0.07 -18.39 17.76
C PRO A 63 -1.31 -18.03 16.91
N LEU A 64 -2.05 -16.98 17.30
CA LEU A 64 -3.34 -16.54 16.74
C LEU A 64 -3.51 -16.48 15.19
N CYS A 65 -2.45 -16.41 14.38
CA CYS A 65 -2.41 -15.99 12.97
C CYS A 65 -2.56 -14.48 12.68
N PHE A 66 -2.30 -14.08 11.41
CA PHE A 66 -2.25 -12.69 10.94
C PHE A 66 -3.61 -11.96 10.95
N PRO A 67 -4.73 -12.56 10.47
CA PRO A 67 -6.05 -11.91 10.53
C PRO A 67 -6.45 -11.45 11.94
N GLU A 68 -6.13 -12.27 12.93
CA GLU A 68 -6.49 -12.10 14.33
C GLU A 68 -5.64 -11.00 14.98
N ILE A 69 -4.33 -10.97 14.74
CA ILE A 69 -3.46 -9.83 15.13
C ILE A 69 -4.02 -8.51 14.58
N LEU A 70 -4.46 -8.51 13.32
CA LEU A 70 -4.99 -7.30 12.70
C LEU A 70 -6.32 -6.88 13.31
N GLN A 71 -7.23 -7.82 13.55
CA GLN A 71 -8.52 -7.55 14.19
C GLN A 71 -8.34 -7.06 15.63
N ASP A 72 -7.44 -7.67 16.42
CA ASP A 72 -7.10 -7.22 17.77
C ASP A 72 -6.63 -5.76 17.76
N VAL A 73 -5.69 -5.40 16.88
CA VAL A 73 -5.17 -4.02 16.78
C VAL A 73 -6.26 -3.02 16.37
N LEU A 74 -7.14 -3.38 15.44
CA LEU A 74 -8.22 -2.49 15.00
C LEU A 74 -9.31 -2.33 16.07
N GLN A 75 -9.58 -3.38 16.85
CA GLN A 75 -10.47 -3.33 18.02
C GLN A 75 -9.87 -2.47 19.14
N ASP A 76 -8.61 -2.69 19.52
CA ASP A 76 -7.86 -1.91 20.52
C ASP A 76 -7.84 -0.42 20.17
N LEU A 77 -7.70 -0.08 18.88
CA LEU A 77 -7.73 1.30 18.38
C LEU A 77 -9.14 1.87 18.21
N SER A 78 -10.20 1.05 18.33
CA SER A 78 -11.59 1.43 18.04
C SER A 78 -11.77 2.15 16.69
N PHE A 79 -10.97 1.76 15.70
CA PHE A 79 -10.76 2.56 14.48
C PHE A 79 -11.57 2.01 13.30
N ALA A 80 -12.78 2.55 13.13
CA ALA A 80 -13.65 2.25 11.99
C ALA A 80 -13.20 3.01 10.73
N ALA A 81 -12.12 2.54 10.09
CA ALA A 81 -11.67 3.05 8.80
C ALA A 81 -12.71 2.79 7.71
N SER A 82 -13.10 3.82 6.97
CA SER A 82 -13.98 3.67 5.79
C SER A 82 -13.24 3.80 4.46
N GLU A 83 -12.03 4.34 4.48
CA GLU A 83 -11.24 4.76 3.33
C GLU A 83 -9.78 4.24 3.48
N VAL A 84 -9.14 3.88 2.36
CA VAL A 84 -7.70 3.53 2.32
C VAL A 84 -7.02 4.32 1.22
N LEU A 85 -5.85 4.90 1.52
CA LEU A 85 -4.97 5.49 0.52
C LEU A 85 -3.66 4.72 0.50
N CYS A 86 -3.41 4.10 -0.64
CA CYS A 86 -2.19 3.37 -0.94
C CYS A 86 -1.28 4.26 -1.79
N LEU A 87 -0.04 4.45 -1.30
CA LEU A 87 1.00 5.19 -1.99
C LEU A 87 2.23 4.29 -2.13
N GLY A 88 2.96 4.40 -3.24
CA GLY A 88 4.24 3.70 -3.42
C GLY A 88 4.14 2.18 -3.61
N LEU A 89 3.04 1.70 -4.23
CA LEU A 89 2.77 0.27 -4.45
C LEU A 89 3.79 -0.43 -5.39
N GLY A 90 4.49 0.34 -6.22
CA GLY A 90 5.17 -0.15 -7.42
C GLY A 90 4.20 -0.72 -8.47
N SER A 91 4.70 -1.06 -9.67
CA SER A 91 3.89 -1.60 -10.77
C SER A 91 3.53 -3.09 -10.56
N PRO A 92 2.27 -3.47 -10.28
CA PRO A 92 1.88 -4.87 -10.08
C PRO A 92 1.86 -5.68 -11.39
N VAL A 93 1.86 -5.07 -12.56
CA VAL A 93 2.07 -5.78 -13.83
C VAL A 93 3.52 -6.25 -13.95
N SER A 94 4.49 -5.41 -13.60
CA SER A 94 5.92 -5.70 -13.83
C SER A 94 6.64 -6.35 -12.64
N SER A 95 6.24 -6.07 -11.38
CA SER A 95 6.93 -6.53 -10.17
C SER A 95 6.14 -7.60 -9.40
N ARG A 96 6.82 -8.66 -8.95
CA ARG A 96 6.24 -9.67 -8.06
C ARG A 96 5.97 -9.10 -6.67
N ASP A 97 6.82 -8.19 -6.21
CA ASP A 97 6.74 -7.65 -4.86
C ASP A 97 5.58 -6.64 -4.76
N ALA A 98 5.36 -5.83 -5.81
CA ALA A 98 4.17 -4.99 -5.96
C ALA A 98 2.87 -5.83 -6.03
N ARG A 99 2.88 -7.00 -6.70
CA ARG A 99 1.73 -7.94 -6.64
C ARG A 99 1.50 -8.50 -5.25
N ALA A 100 2.56 -8.79 -4.49
CA ALA A 100 2.42 -9.28 -3.12
C ALA A 100 1.85 -8.19 -2.20
N GLN A 101 2.28 -6.94 -2.35
CA GLN A 101 1.69 -5.79 -1.66
C GLN A 101 0.22 -5.56 -2.05
N LEU A 102 -0.13 -5.62 -3.34
CA LEU A 102 -1.51 -5.50 -3.80
C LEU A 102 -2.40 -6.64 -3.28
N ALA A 103 -1.89 -7.87 -3.30
CA ALA A 103 -2.60 -9.03 -2.74
C ALA A 103 -2.81 -8.91 -1.23
N PHE A 104 -1.81 -8.40 -0.50
CA PHE A 104 -1.92 -8.04 0.91
C PHE A 104 -3.00 -6.98 1.14
N LEU A 105 -2.97 -5.88 0.39
CA LEU A 105 -3.92 -4.77 0.51
C LEU A 105 -5.37 -5.25 0.27
N ILE A 106 -5.60 -6.07 -0.75
CA ILE A 106 -6.93 -6.66 -1.00
C ILE A 106 -7.37 -7.56 0.15
N ARG A 107 -6.48 -8.41 0.67
CA ARG A 107 -6.80 -9.28 1.82
C ARG A 107 -7.07 -8.46 3.08
N PHE A 108 -6.31 -7.41 3.31
CA PHE A 108 -6.48 -6.45 4.40
C PHE A 108 -7.87 -5.79 4.32
N CYS A 109 -8.24 -5.19 3.19
CA CYS A 109 -9.55 -4.56 3.01
C CYS A 109 -10.70 -5.56 3.26
N SER A 110 -10.57 -6.80 2.79
CA SER A 110 -11.52 -7.89 3.06
C SER A 110 -11.63 -8.30 4.54
N LEU A 111 -10.59 -8.12 5.35
CA LEU A 111 -10.63 -8.40 6.79
C LEU A 111 -11.23 -7.26 7.62
N CYS A 112 -11.20 -6.04 7.07
CA CYS A 112 -11.67 -4.81 7.68
C CYS A 112 -13.06 -4.38 7.18
N ASP A 113 -13.71 -5.18 6.32
CA ASP A 113 -14.97 -4.87 5.63
C ASP A 113 -14.95 -3.55 4.83
N ILE A 114 -13.81 -3.27 4.18
CA ILE A 114 -13.62 -2.07 3.34
C ILE A 114 -13.81 -2.43 1.87
N ASP A 115 -14.77 -1.78 1.21
CA ASP A 115 -14.97 -1.88 -0.24
C ASP A 115 -13.73 -1.36 -1.00
N LEU A 116 -13.28 -2.09 -2.02
CA LEU A 116 -12.15 -1.70 -2.87
C LEU A 116 -12.42 -0.38 -3.62
N GLN A 117 -13.69 0.02 -3.80
CA GLN A 117 -14.08 1.34 -4.30
C GLN A 117 -13.65 2.49 -3.40
N ASN A 118 -13.43 2.24 -2.10
CA ASN A 118 -12.91 3.22 -1.15
C ASN A 118 -11.37 3.19 -1.03
N VAL A 119 -10.71 2.40 -1.87
CA VAL A 119 -9.24 2.30 -1.94
C VAL A 119 -8.75 3.19 -3.08
N SER A 120 -8.05 4.26 -2.71
CA SER A 120 -7.30 5.11 -3.65
C SER A 120 -5.85 4.62 -3.77
N VAL A 121 -5.31 4.56 -4.99
CA VAL A 121 -3.96 4.05 -5.26
C VAL A 121 -3.14 5.05 -6.10
N TYR A 122 -1.88 5.28 -5.73
CA TYR A 122 -0.93 6.06 -6.51
C TYR A 122 0.50 5.50 -6.43
N ASP A 123 1.16 5.44 -7.57
CA ASP A 123 2.61 5.35 -7.68
C ASP A 123 3.06 6.02 -9.00
N PRO A 124 4.11 6.86 -9.02
CA PRO A 124 4.60 7.46 -10.26
C PRO A 124 5.12 6.45 -11.30
N VAL A 125 5.37 5.18 -10.93
CA VAL A 125 5.77 4.11 -11.87
C VAL A 125 4.59 3.33 -12.47
N PHE A 126 3.35 3.66 -12.15
CA PHE A 126 2.17 3.02 -12.75
C PHE A 126 2.14 3.22 -14.28
N THR A 127 1.94 2.11 -14.99
CA THR A 127 1.63 2.10 -16.43
C THR A 127 0.12 2.07 -16.66
N ASP A 128 -0.31 2.25 -17.91
CA ASP A 128 -1.72 2.05 -18.32
C ASP A 128 -2.23 0.64 -17.97
N ALA A 129 -1.35 -0.38 -18.05
CA ALA A 129 -1.68 -1.75 -17.70
C ALA A 129 -1.86 -1.95 -16.19
N ASP A 130 -1.07 -1.25 -15.36
CA ASP A 130 -1.26 -1.23 -13.90
C ASP A 130 -2.59 -0.55 -13.55
N SER A 131 -2.85 0.61 -14.17
CA SER A 131 -4.08 1.37 -13.99
C SER A 131 -5.32 0.56 -14.39
N ALA A 132 -5.26 -0.15 -15.52
CA ALA A 132 -6.34 -1.02 -15.98
C ALA A 132 -6.58 -2.22 -15.04
N LEU A 133 -5.51 -2.84 -14.50
CA LEU A 133 -5.63 -3.91 -13.50
C LEU A 133 -6.30 -3.40 -12.22
N LEU A 134 -5.87 -2.24 -11.71
CA LEU A 134 -6.38 -1.65 -10.48
C LEU A 134 -7.85 -1.19 -10.62
N GLN A 135 -8.21 -0.59 -11.76
CA GLN A 135 -9.61 -0.25 -12.08
C GLN A 135 -10.49 -1.49 -12.25
N ALA A 136 -9.98 -2.58 -12.85
CA ALA A 136 -10.71 -3.85 -12.94
C ALA A 136 -10.94 -4.53 -11.59
N LEU A 137 -10.19 -4.15 -10.54
CA LEU A 137 -10.40 -4.55 -9.15
C LEU A 137 -11.32 -3.56 -8.38
N GLY A 138 -11.85 -2.53 -9.04
CA GLY A 138 -12.70 -1.50 -8.44
C GLY A 138 -11.96 -0.35 -7.75
N MET A 139 -10.62 -0.33 -7.77
CA MET A 139 -9.83 0.68 -7.05
C MET A 139 -9.75 2.02 -7.81
N GLN A 140 -9.62 3.11 -7.07
CA GLN A 140 -9.49 4.46 -7.62
C GLN A 140 -8.02 4.81 -7.90
N CYS A 141 -7.57 4.64 -9.15
CA CYS A 141 -6.26 5.13 -9.59
C CYS A 141 -6.24 6.67 -9.56
N LEU A 142 -5.43 7.24 -8.68
CA LEU A 142 -5.24 8.69 -8.63
C LEU A 142 -4.37 9.11 -9.81
N ALA A 143 -4.90 9.96 -10.68
CA ALA A 143 -4.07 10.70 -11.62
C ALA A 143 -3.37 11.84 -10.88
N ASP A 144 -2.15 12.19 -11.32
CA ASP A 144 -1.27 13.26 -10.80
C ASP A 144 -1.99 14.61 -10.53
N ASN A 145 -3.12 14.85 -11.22
CA ASN A 145 -3.90 16.08 -11.16
C ASN A 145 -5.35 15.94 -10.63
N ARG A 146 -5.80 14.79 -10.10
CA ARG A 146 -7.24 14.58 -9.73
C ARG A 146 -7.54 13.80 -8.44
N ALA A 147 -6.73 13.93 -7.38
CA ALA A 147 -7.15 13.50 -6.04
C ALA A 147 -8.19 14.49 -5.45
N ARG A 148 -9.48 14.25 -5.69
CA ARG A 148 -10.59 15.13 -5.23
C ARG A 148 -11.59 14.51 -4.25
N THR A 149 -11.44 13.23 -3.93
CA THR A 149 -12.45 12.46 -3.16
C THR A 149 -12.00 12.12 -1.75
N PHE A 150 -10.73 12.37 -1.39
CA PHE A 150 -10.12 11.78 -0.21
C PHE A 150 -10.04 12.76 0.97
N SER A 151 -10.36 12.29 2.18
CA SER A 151 -10.33 13.15 3.38
C SER A 151 -8.90 13.43 3.88
N ILE A 152 -7.91 12.57 3.58
CA ILE A 152 -6.51 12.87 3.95
C ILE A 152 -5.94 13.96 3.04
N ARG A 153 -5.33 14.97 3.67
CA ARG A 153 -4.42 15.91 3.01
C ARG A 153 -3.15 15.19 2.57
N VAL A 154 -3.16 14.62 1.36
CA VAL A 154 -1.95 14.17 0.66
C VAL A 154 -1.76 15.01 -0.60
N SER A 155 -0.66 15.76 -0.63
CA SER A 155 -0.22 16.46 -1.84
C SER A 155 0.64 15.51 -2.66
N ILE A 156 0.20 15.19 -3.87
CA ILE A 156 1.08 14.63 -4.90
C ILE A 156 1.50 15.75 -5.88
N PHE A 157 0.54 16.58 -6.31
CA PHE A 157 0.83 17.92 -6.86
C PHE A 157 -0.15 19.01 -6.44
N TYR A 158 -1.28 18.67 -5.79
CA TYR A 158 -2.44 19.57 -5.66
C TYR A 158 -3.15 19.61 -4.29
N LEU A 159 -2.41 19.58 -3.17
CA LEU A 159 -2.74 20.51 -2.06
C LEU A 159 -2.19 21.93 -2.33
N PHE A 160 -1.27 22.07 -3.28
CA PHE A 160 -0.35 23.22 -3.34
C PHE A 160 -0.88 24.53 -3.95
N GLN A 161 -2.14 24.63 -4.43
CA GLN A 161 -2.66 25.90 -4.94
C GLN A 161 -4.11 26.28 -4.61
N ASN A 162 -4.92 25.44 -3.96
CA ASN A 162 -6.25 25.87 -3.49
C ASN A 162 -6.58 25.27 -2.11
N ALA A 163 -7.21 26.09 -1.27
CA ALA A 163 -7.08 25.96 0.18
C ALA A 163 -8.08 25.00 0.86
N LYS A 164 -7.64 24.43 1.99
CA LYS A 164 -8.46 23.92 3.12
C LYS A 164 -9.43 22.77 2.81
N HIS A 165 -8.99 21.53 3.06
CA HIS A 165 -9.86 20.44 3.50
C HIS A 165 -9.12 19.59 4.56
N PRO A 166 -9.67 19.38 5.78
CA PRO A 166 -9.00 18.62 6.84
C PRO A 166 -9.29 17.10 6.79
N VAL A 167 -8.47 16.31 7.48
CA VAL A 167 -8.75 14.88 7.77
C VAL A 167 -9.94 14.77 8.73
N ILE A 168 -11.13 14.57 8.17
CA ILE A 168 -12.39 14.46 8.93
C ILE A 168 -12.70 13.00 9.30
N ARG A 169 -12.09 12.02 8.62
CA ARG A 169 -12.47 10.59 8.71
C ARG A 169 -11.30 9.70 9.12
N PRO A 170 -11.54 8.64 9.91
CA PRO A 170 -10.59 7.56 10.12
C PRO A 170 -10.19 6.92 8.79
N THR A 171 -8.89 6.84 8.52
CA THR A 171 -8.37 6.42 7.22
C THR A 171 -7.02 5.72 7.35
N ILE A 172 -6.79 4.73 6.50
CA ILE A 172 -5.58 3.90 6.51
C ILE A 172 -4.64 4.34 5.39
N LEU A 173 -3.40 4.61 5.75
CA LEU A 173 -2.30 4.87 4.83
C LEU A 173 -1.49 3.60 4.62
N TYR A 174 -1.67 2.97 3.46
CA TYR A 174 -0.90 1.79 3.06
C TYR A 174 0.32 2.22 2.23
N MET A 175 1.48 2.23 2.88
CA MET A 175 2.72 2.81 2.36
C MET A 175 3.92 1.84 2.52
N PRO A 176 3.84 0.58 2.06
CA PRO A 176 4.99 -0.32 2.12
C PRO A 176 6.14 0.22 1.25
N HIS A 177 7.38 0.15 1.72
CA HIS A 177 8.58 0.49 0.93
C HIS A 177 8.63 1.91 0.32
N CYS A 178 7.83 2.86 0.83
CA CYS A 178 7.93 4.29 0.45
C CYS A 178 9.20 4.98 0.96
N ASP A 179 9.59 6.07 0.30
CA ASP A 179 10.67 6.97 0.73
C ASP A 179 10.32 7.79 1.98
N MET A 180 11.35 8.19 2.73
CA MET A 180 11.22 9.02 3.94
C MET A 180 10.46 10.33 3.67
N ASP A 181 10.80 11.02 2.58
CA ASP A 181 10.21 12.31 2.18
C ASP A 181 8.67 12.25 2.10
N LEU A 182 8.11 11.12 1.66
CA LEU A 182 6.67 10.96 1.54
C LEU A 182 5.99 10.83 2.91
N TYR A 183 6.61 10.12 3.86
CA TYR A 183 6.13 10.10 5.25
C TYR A 183 6.24 11.47 5.89
N GLU A 184 7.38 12.17 5.74
CA GLU A 184 7.56 13.52 6.28
C GLU A 184 6.47 14.47 5.78
N ASN A 185 6.20 14.48 4.48
CA ASN A 185 5.22 15.38 3.87
C ASN A 185 3.81 15.12 4.42
N ILE A 186 3.40 13.85 4.54
CA ILE A 186 2.10 13.48 5.11
C ILE A 186 2.01 13.86 6.58
N ILE A 187 3.03 13.53 7.37
CA ILE A 187 3.07 13.79 8.81
C ILE A 187 3.03 15.31 9.06
N ARG A 188 3.78 16.11 8.29
CA ARG A 188 3.85 17.57 8.36
C ARG A 188 2.52 18.24 8.00
N GLU A 189 1.85 17.80 6.93
CA GLU A 189 0.56 18.35 6.49
C GLU A 189 -0.60 18.06 7.46
N ASN A 190 -0.44 17.03 8.30
CA ASN A 190 -1.46 16.52 9.22
C ASN A 190 -1.04 16.64 10.70
N TRP A 191 -0.09 17.52 11.03
CA TRP A 191 0.54 17.65 12.35
C TRP A 191 -0.34 18.33 13.42
N THR A 192 -1.57 17.84 13.62
CA THR A 192 -2.39 18.14 14.80
C THR A 192 -2.84 16.84 15.46
N ARG A 193 -3.22 16.89 16.75
CA ARG A 193 -3.67 15.71 17.49
C ARG A 193 -4.88 15.06 16.80
N GLU A 194 -5.82 15.89 16.35
CA GLU A 194 -7.10 15.51 15.75
C GLU A 194 -6.92 14.90 14.35
N GLN A 195 -5.93 15.39 13.60
CA GLN A 195 -5.63 14.87 12.26
C GLN A 195 -4.83 13.57 12.34
N LEU A 196 -3.82 13.48 13.22
CA LEU A 196 -3.05 12.25 13.42
C LEU A 196 -3.90 11.13 14.06
N SER A 197 -4.87 11.45 14.93
CA SER A 197 -5.77 10.43 15.49
C SER A 197 -6.69 9.78 14.46
N ASN A 198 -6.83 10.40 13.28
CA ASN A 198 -7.63 9.88 12.17
C ASN A 198 -6.81 9.03 11.17
N ILE A 199 -5.54 8.73 11.47
CA ILE A 199 -4.62 8.04 10.55
C ILE A 199 -4.04 6.76 11.19
N ILE A 200 -4.19 5.63 10.52
CA ILE A 200 -3.39 4.41 10.77
C ILE A 200 -2.38 4.25 9.63
N PHE A 201 -1.11 4.08 9.97
CA PHE A 201 -0.06 3.74 9.00
C PHE A 201 0.17 2.23 8.94
N ILE A 202 0.15 1.68 7.72
CA ILE A 202 0.74 0.37 7.40
C ILE A 202 1.97 0.68 6.56
N ALA A 203 3.10 0.76 7.23
CA ALA A 203 4.29 1.45 6.75
C ALA A 203 5.57 0.65 7.03
N ASN A 204 6.68 1.17 6.51
CA ASN A 204 8.01 0.76 6.94
C ASN A 204 8.23 1.08 8.42
N ARG A 205 9.17 0.39 9.05
CA ARG A 205 9.57 0.69 10.43
C ARG A 205 10.31 2.02 10.42
N PHE A 206 9.73 3.07 11.01
CA PHE A 206 10.34 4.41 11.01
C PHE A 206 11.75 4.44 11.65
N SER A 207 12.06 3.49 12.53
CA SER A 207 13.41 3.27 13.07
C SER A 207 14.49 3.05 12.01
N ASP A 208 14.11 2.60 10.82
CA ASP A 208 15.05 2.21 9.76
C ASP A 208 15.49 3.43 8.93
N TYR A 209 14.87 4.61 9.15
CA TYR A 209 15.29 5.93 8.62
C TYR A 209 16.02 6.81 9.64
N ILE A 210 16.11 6.38 10.89
CA ILE A 210 16.82 7.15 11.92
C ILE A 210 18.31 6.80 11.78
N ASP A 211 19.13 7.78 11.38
CA ASP A 211 20.59 7.67 11.40
C ASP A 211 21.08 7.24 12.79
N LYS A 212 22.10 6.37 12.82
CA LYS A 212 22.73 5.85 14.04
C LYS A 212 23.96 6.65 14.46
#